data_AF-A0A970QKE1-F1
#
_entry.id   AF-A0A970QKE1-F1
#
_cell.length_a   1.000
_cell.length_b   1.000
_cell.length_c   1.000
_cell.angle_alpha   90.00
_cell.angle_beta   90.00
_cell.angle_gamma   90.00
#
_symmetry.space_group_name_H-M   'P 1'
#
loop_
_entity.id
_entity.type
_entity.pdbx_description
1 polymer ?
#
loop_
_entity_poly.entity_id
_entity_poly.type
_entity_poly.pdbx_seq_one_letter_code
_entity_poly.pdbx_strand_id
1 'polypeptide(L)'
;MSSKTRPVRDPLRIKPAEPIVSILFTLIFLGLLNASPDLGRFIRLQIDGQAAIPLFSAVYGAALPWINMSLLASILLDIIKLSAGSWTLPVTGTHLLLKLPGFLVGVWLFANPAVFNGAFFTTFQALFPVDSPMSPAEASELTRKIVLGIIIFGYVIDTLTAGSKAVRLLLAPPAPQAGI
;
A
#
# COMPACT_ATOMS: atom_id res chain seq x y z
N MET A 1 46.83 10.15 15.46
CA MET A 1 45.54 10.51 14.81
C MET A 1 44.80 9.23 14.45
N SER A 2 43.75 8.88 15.20
CA SER A 2 42.93 7.69 14.92
C SER A 2 41.90 8.04 13.84
N SER A 3 42.06 7.44 12.67
CA SER A 3 41.08 7.49 11.57
C SER A 3 39.82 6.76 12.03
N LYS A 4 38.77 7.50 12.43
CA LYS A 4 37.43 6.95 12.60
C LYS A 4 36.91 6.55 11.22
N THR A 5 37.10 5.28 10.85
CA THR A 5 36.45 4.68 9.69
C THR A 5 34.93 4.79 9.89
N ARG A 6 34.26 5.54 9.02
CA ARG A 6 32.79 5.59 9.01
C ARG A 6 32.29 4.16 8.75
N PRO A 7 31.31 3.64 9.51
CA PRO A 7 30.75 2.34 9.21
C PRO A 7 30.16 2.37 7.79
N VAL A 8 30.68 1.51 6.91
CA VAL A 8 30.12 1.29 5.58
C VAL A 8 28.71 0.76 5.79
N ARG A 9 27.69 1.50 5.32
CA ARG A 9 26.31 1.06 5.39
C ARG A 9 26.15 -0.15 4.48
N ASP A 10 25.88 -1.32 5.06
CA ASP A 10 25.50 -2.49 4.30
C ASP A 10 24.15 -2.22 3.60
N PRO A 11 24.12 -2.15 2.26
CA PRO A 11 22.90 -1.86 1.50
C PRO A 11 21.88 -3.01 1.53
N LEU A 12 22.30 -4.22 1.94
CA LEU A 12 21.44 -5.39 2.10
C LEU A 12 20.93 -5.53 3.53
N ARG A 13 21.41 -4.73 4.48
CA ARG A 13 20.87 -4.76 5.84
C ARG A 13 19.45 -4.17 5.88
N ILE A 14 18.54 -4.89 6.52
CA ILE A 14 17.18 -4.40 6.78
C ILE A 14 17.22 -3.63 8.10
N LYS A 15 16.78 -2.36 8.09
CA LYS A 15 16.66 -1.59 9.33
C LYS A 15 15.40 -2.04 10.06
N PRO A 16 15.47 -2.46 11.34
CA PRO A 16 14.28 -2.95 12.07
C PRO A 16 13.14 -1.93 12.15
N ALA A 17 13.45 -0.64 12.18
CA ALA A 17 12.45 0.42 12.22
C ALA A 17 11.52 0.41 11.00
N GLU A 18 12.00 0.04 9.80
CA GLU A 18 11.19 0.02 8.57
C GLU A 18 10.02 -0.98 8.65
N PRO A 19 10.24 -2.29 8.87
CA PRO A 19 9.15 -3.24 9.03
C PRO A 19 8.32 -3.01 10.31
N ILE A 20 8.91 -2.53 11.41
CA ILE A 20 8.11 -2.22 12.62
C ILE A 20 7.09 -1.13 12.33
N VAL A 21 7.53 -0.01 11.74
CA VAL A 21 6.63 1.10 11.39
C VAL A 21 5.57 0.63 10.39
N SER A 22 5.97 -0.15 9.38
CA SER A 22 5.04 -0.73 8.40
C SER A 22 3.97 -1.62 9.05
N ILE A 23 4.36 -2.51 9.98
CA ILE A 23 3.41 -3.35 10.73
C ILE A 23 2.45 -2.49 11.54
N LEU A 24 2.95 -1.49 12.27
CA LEU A 24 2.10 -0.60 13.08
C LEU A 24 1.07 0.14 12.22
N PHE A 25 1.50 0.75 11.11
CA PHE A 25 0.58 1.42 10.19
C PHE A 25 -0.41 0.45 9.55
N THR A 26 0.03 -0.75 9.20
CA THR A 26 -0.83 -1.78 8.60
C THR A 26 -1.88 -2.28 9.61
N LEU A 27 -1.50 -2.48 10.87
CA LEU A 27 -2.42 -2.85 11.94
C LEU A 27 -3.42 -1.73 12.25
N ILE A 28 -2.97 -0.47 12.27
CA ILE A 28 -3.87 0.69 12.41
C ILE A 28 -4.84 0.70 11.24
N PHE A 29 -4.37 0.55 10.01
CA PHE A 29 -5.24 0.56 8.84
C PHE A 29 -6.22 -0.62 8.83
N LEU A 30 -5.77 -1.82 9.17
CA LEU A 30 -6.62 -3.01 9.30
C LEU A 30 -7.67 -2.82 10.40
N GLY A 31 -7.23 -2.34 11.57
CA GLY A 31 -8.09 -2.07 12.73
C GLY A 31 -9.12 -1.01 12.42
N LEU A 32 -8.71 0.08 11.77
CA LEU A 32 -9.63 1.05 11.18
C LEU A 32 -10.61 0.27 10.29
N LEU A 33 -10.15 -0.33 9.18
CA LEU A 33 -10.99 -0.93 8.11
C LEU A 33 -12.09 -1.85 8.63
N ASN A 34 -11.84 -2.53 9.75
CA ASN A 34 -12.76 -3.49 10.35
C ASN A 34 -13.55 -2.94 11.54
N ALA A 35 -13.00 -2.00 12.33
CA ALA A 35 -13.72 -1.37 13.46
C ALA A 35 -14.90 -0.51 12.97
N SER A 36 -14.84 -0.10 11.72
CA SER A 36 -15.96 0.51 11.02
C SER A 36 -16.11 -0.20 9.68
N PRO A 37 -17.04 -1.15 9.54
CA PRO A 37 -17.51 -1.61 8.21
C PRO A 37 -17.90 -0.42 7.31
N ASP A 38 -18.22 0.68 7.99
CA ASP A 38 -18.44 2.03 7.54
C ASP A 38 -17.15 2.82 7.23
N LEU A 39 -16.03 2.20 6.83
CA LEU A 39 -14.82 2.98 6.50
C LEU A 39 -14.82 3.76 5.21
N GLY A 40 -15.51 3.22 4.20
CA GLY A 40 -15.96 4.06 3.09
C GLY A 40 -16.95 5.14 3.50
N ARG A 41 -17.41 5.10 4.75
CA ARG A 41 -18.26 6.10 5.38
C ARG A 41 -17.49 7.01 6.37
N PHE A 42 -16.17 6.92 6.60
CA PHE A 42 -15.48 7.98 7.37
C PHE A 42 -15.39 9.29 6.59
N ILE A 43 -15.22 9.17 5.27
CA ILE A 43 -15.42 10.29 4.36
C ILE A 43 -16.90 10.26 4.00
N ARG A 44 -17.68 10.81 4.91
CA ARG A 44 -19.11 11.01 4.77
C ARG A 44 -19.35 12.50 4.58
N LEU A 45 -20.16 12.83 3.60
CA LEU A 45 -20.74 14.16 3.54
C LEU A 45 -22.12 14.09 4.14
N GLN A 46 -22.40 15.01 5.05
CA GLN A 46 -23.69 15.17 5.67
C GLN A 46 -24.18 16.57 5.36
N ILE A 47 -25.38 16.65 4.78
CA ILE A 47 -26.18 17.86 4.73
C ILE A 47 -27.14 17.77 5.92
N ASP A 48 -27.40 18.89 6.62
CA ASP A 48 -28.29 18.91 7.78
C ASP A 48 -29.62 18.19 7.49
N GLY A 49 -29.96 17.23 8.36
CA GLY A 49 -31.17 16.42 8.25
C GLY A 49 -31.11 15.26 7.24
N GLN A 50 -30.00 15.03 6.53
CA GLN A 50 -29.85 13.91 5.60
C GLN A 50 -28.95 12.78 6.12
N ALA A 51 -29.20 11.57 5.61
CA ALA A 51 -28.34 10.42 5.85
C ALA A 51 -26.97 10.65 5.21
N ALA A 52 -25.91 10.35 5.95
CA ALA A 52 -24.55 10.63 5.52
C ALA A 52 -24.11 9.74 4.33
N ILE A 53 -23.60 10.38 3.27
CA ILE A 53 -23.31 9.74 1.98
C ILE A 53 -21.86 9.23 1.95
N PRO A 54 -21.61 7.93 1.69
CA PRO A 54 -20.27 7.35 1.66
C PRO A 54 -19.50 7.70 0.39
N LEU A 55 -18.17 7.81 0.51
CA LEU A 55 -17.25 7.92 -0.64
C LEU A 55 -17.21 6.64 -1.48
N PHE A 56 -17.09 5.48 -0.84
CA PHE A 56 -17.01 4.19 -1.54
C PHE A 56 -18.38 3.52 -1.67
N SER A 57 -18.57 2.79 -2.77
CA SER A 57 -19.80 2.02 -3.02
C SER A 57 -19.76 0.61 -2.38
N ALA A 58 -20.81 -0.18 -2.60
CA ALA A 58 -20.87 -1.58 -2.18
C ALA A 58 -19.75 -2.45 -2.80
N VAL A 59 -19.18 -2.04 -3.93
CA VAL A 59 -18.04 -2.73 -4.57
C VAL A 59 -16.84 -2.79 -3.63
N TYR A 60 -16.56 -1.69 -2.92
CA TYR A 60 -15.51 -1.65 -1.91
C TYR A 60 -15.80 -2.57 -0.73
N GLY A 61 -17.05 -2.58 -0.24
CA GLY A 61 -17.49 -3.47 0.83
C GLY A 61 -17.28 -4.95 0.50
N ALA A 62 -17.60 -5.34 -0.74
CA ALA A 62 -17.36 -6.71 -1.23
C ALA A 62 -15.86 -7.05 -1.36
N ALA A 63 -15.00 -6.04 -1.53
CA ALA A 63 -13.55 -6.20 -1.62
C ALA A 63 -12.84 -6.31 -0.25
N LEU A 64 -13.51 -5.93 0.86
CA LEU A 64 -12.90 -5.87 2.19
C LEU A 64 -12.19 -7.17 2.64
N PRO A 65 -12.74 -8.38 2.44
CA PRO A 65 -12.04 -9.61 2.80
C PRO A 65 -10.69 -9.76 2.08
N TRP A 66 -10.64 -9.39 0.80
CA TRP A 66 -9.43 -9.47 -0.03
C TRP A 66 -8.40 -8.40 0.35
N ILE A 67 -8.87 -7.19 0.69
CA ILE A 67 -8.04 -6.12 1.25
C ILE A 67 -7.41 -6.61 2.57
N ASN A 68 -8.21 -7.13 3.49
CA ASN A 68 -7.73 -7.65 4.78
C ASN A 68 -6.67 -8.74 4.60
N MET A 69 -6.91 -9.71 3.71
CA MET A 69 -5.94 -10.76 3.40
C MET A 69 -4.62 -10.19 2.87
N SER A 70 -4.68 -9.16 2.03
CA SER A 70 -3.50 -8.49 1.48
C SER A 70 -2.71 -7.71 2.55
N LEU A 71 -3.41 -7.08 3.51
CA LEU A 71 -2.78 -6.41 4.64
C LEU A 71 -2.11 -7.43 5.58
N LEU A 72 -2.77 -8.57 5.85
CA LEU A 72 -2.18 -9.66 6.63
C LEU A 72 -0.93 -10.24 5.94
N ALA A 73 -0.96 -10.43 4.62
CA ALA A 73 0.22 -10.84 3.85
C ALA A 73 1.36 -9.81 3.95
N SER A 74 1.03 -8.52 3.99
CA SER A 74 2.02 -7.44 4.18
C SER A 74 2.65 -7.48 5.57
N ILE A 75 1.86 -7.72 6.62
CA ILE A 75 2.36 -7.93 8.00
C ILE A 75 3.29 -9.15 8.05
N LEU A 76 2.88 -10.27 7.45
CA LEU A 76 3.70 -11.48 7.40
C LEU A 76 5.05 -11.22 6.72
N LEU A 77 5.05 -10.49 5.61
CA LEU A 77 6.27 -10.09 4.91
C LEU A 77 7.19 -9.25 5.81
N ASP A 78 6.66 -8.30 6.56
CA ASP A 78 7.47 -7.47 7.45
C ASP A 78 8.01 -8.25 8.66
N ILE A 79 7.28 -9.26 9.17
CA ILE A 79 7.80 -10.22 10.16
C ILE A 79 8.98 -11.01 9.59
N ILE A 80 8.87 -11.51 8.34
CA ILE A 80 9.95 -12.23 7.67
C ILE A 80 11.19 -11.33 7.48
N LYS A 81 10.98 -10.06 7.12
CA LYS A 81 12.07 -9.09 7.00
C LYS A 81 12.75 -8.79 8.34
N LEU A 82 11.97 -8.72 9.43
CA LEU A 82 12.49 -8.55 10.79
C LEU A 82 13.32 -9.74 11.24
N SER A 83 12.84 -10.97 11.01
CA SER A 83 13.55 -12.18 11.42
C SER A 83 14.82 -12.40 10.60
N ALA A 84 14.80 -12.08 9.31
CA ALA A 84 15.97 -12.23 8.45
C ALA A 84 17.08 -11.20 8.75
N GLY A 85 16.71 -9.95 9.09
CA GLY A 85 17.65 -8.86 9.39
C GLY A 85 18.47 -8.34 8.20
N SER A 86 18.50 -9.08 7.09
CA SER A 86 19.14 -8.72 5.83
C SER A 86 18.36 -9.27 4.63
N TRP A 87 18.60 -8.66 3.46
CA TRP A 87 18.07 -9.12 2.19
C TRP A 87 18.82 -10.36 1.75
N THR A 88 18.08 -11.44 1.51
CA THR A 88 18.55 -12.70 0.90
C THR A 88 17.68 -13.02 -0.31
N LEU A 89 18.09 -13.99 -1.14
CA LEU A 89 17.28 -14.41 -2.28
C LEU A 89 15.89 -14.91 -1.83
N PRO A 90 15.76 -15.75 -0.78
CA PRO A 90 14.46 -16.13 -0.24
C PRO A 90 13.63 -14.92 0.19
N VAL A 91 14.19 -13.99 0.97
CA VAL A 91 13.46 -12.78 1.44
C VAL A 91 12.99 -11.93 0.26
N THR A 92 13.80 -11.83 -0.80
CA THR A 92 13.44 -11.06 -2.00
C THR A 92 12.33 -11.75 -2.79
N GLY A 93 12.40 -13.08 -2.95
CA GLY A 93 11.33 -13.86 -3.59
C GLY A 93 10.02 -13.76 -2.81
N THR A 94 10.07 -13.92 -1.49
CA THR A 94 8.90 -13.75 -0.61
C THR A 94 8.33 -12.34 -0.68
N HIS A 95 9.17 -11.31 -0.77
CA HIS A 95 8.72 -9.92 -0.95
C HIS A 95 7.88 -9.75 -2.22
N LEU A 96 8.39 -10.21 -3.36
CA LEU A 96 7.67 -10.13 -4.63
C LEU A 96 6.35 -10.93 -4.58
N LEU A 97 6.40 -12.14 -4.03
CA LEU A 97 5.24 -13.03 -3.92
C LEU A 97 4.14 -12.44 -3.03
N LEU A 98 4.48 -11.95 -1.83
CA LEU A 98 3.49 -11.46 -0.86
C LEU A 98 2.96 -10.05 -1.19
N LYS A 99 3.68 -9.27 -2.01
CA LYS A 99 3.19 -7.96 -2.49
C LYS A 99 2.19 -8.08 -3.65
N LEU A 100 2.26 -9.15 -4.43
CA LEU A 100 1.42 -9.35 -5.61
C LEU A 100 -0.10 -9.36 -5.31
N PRO A 101 -0.62 -10.07 -4.28
CA PRO A 101 -2.05 -10.06 -3.98
C PRO A 101 -2.60 -8.66 -3.71
N GLY A 102 -1.89 -7.85 -2.92
CA GLY A 102 -2.33 -6.48 -2.61
C GLY A 102 -2.38 -5.59 -3.86
N PHE A 103 -1.41 -5.74 -4.76
CA PHE A 103 -1.43 -5.08 -6.06
C PHE A 103 -2.62 -5.51 -6.92
N LEU A 104 -2.85 -6.82 -7.05
CA LEU A 104 -3.95 -7.36 -7.86
C LEU A 104 -5.31 -6.90 -7.32
N VAL A 105 -5.52 -6.94 -6.00
CA VAL A 105 -6.73 -6.45 -5.35
C VAL A 105 -6.92 -4.96 -5.61
N GLY A 106 -5.86 -4.15 -5.45
CA GLY A 106 -5.92 -2.71 -5.71
C GLY A 106 -6.27 -2.40 -7.17
N VAL A 107 -5.61 -3.04 -8.13
CA VAL A 107 -5.91 -2.85 -9.56
C VAL A 107 -7.32 -3.29 -9.90
N TRP A 108 -7.73 -4.50 -9.48
CA TRP A 108 -9.08 -5.01 -9.74
C TRP A 108 -10.16 -4.08 -9.17
N LEU A 109 -9.98 -3.61 -7.94
CA LEU A 109 -10.93 -2.74 -7.25
C LEU A 109 -11.04 -1.38 -7.93
N PHE A 110 -9.91 -0.71 -8.21
CA PHE A 110 -9.91 0.64 -8.79
C PHE A 110 -10.01 0.66 -10.32
N ALA A 111 -9.92 -0.49 -11.00
CA ALA A 111 -10.32 -0.61 -12.41
C ALA A 111 -11.85 -0.54 -12.57
N ASN A 112 -12.62 -0.87 -11.54
CA ASN A 112 -14.08 -0.78 -11.57
C ASN A 112 -14.54 0.70 -11.42
N PRO A 113 -15.22 1.29 -12.42
CA PRO A 113 -15.69 2.67 -12.33
C PRO A 113 -16.73 2.89 -11.22
N ALA A 114 -17.40 1.83 -10.77
CA ALA A 114 -18.37 1.88 -9.70
C ALA A 114 -17.75 1.78 -8.29
N VAL A 115 -16.42 1.76 -8.13
CA VAL A 115 -15.76 1.70 -6.80
C VAL A 115 -16.11 2.91 -5.94
N PHE A 116 -16.20 4.07 -6.56
CA PHE A 116 -16.64 5.30 -5.92
C PHE A 116 -18.15 5.45 -6.06
N ASN A 117 -18.76 6.03 -5.03
CA ASN A 117 -20.16 6.39 -5.03
C ASN A 117 -20.34 7.75 -5.71
N GLY A 118 -20.95 7.78 -6.89
CA GLY A 118 -21.18 9.05 -7.62
C GLY A 118 -21.98 10.09 -6.82
N ALA A 119 -22.91 9.66 -5.96
CA ALA A 119 -23.68 10.58 -5.12
C ALA A 119 -22.80 11.37 -4.14
N PHE A 120 -21.65 10.81 -3.73
CA PHE A 120 -20.69 11.52 -2.90
C PHE A 120 -20.14 12.75 -3.62
N PHE A 121 -19.71 12.61 -4.87
CA PHE A 121 -19.11 13.71 -5.63
C PHE A 121 -20.14 14.79 -5.96
N THR A 122 -21.39 14.40 -6.26
CA THR A 122 -22.49 15.36 -6.45
C THR A 122 -22.73 16.17 -5.18
N THR A 123 -22.76 15.50 -4.03
CA THR A 123 -22.97 16.16 -2.74
C THR A 123 -21.78 17.02 -2.33
N PHE A 124 -20.57 16.57 -2.64
CA PHE A 124 -19.34 17.33 -2.42
C PHE A 124 -19.38 18.67 -3.15
N GLN A 125 -19.75 18.65 -4.44
CA GLN A 125 -19.89 19.87 -5.23
C GLN A 125 -21.02 20.78 -4.71
N ALA A 126 -22.12 20.21 -4.22
CA ALA A 126 -23.21 21.00 -3.64
C ALA A 126 -22.83 21.69 -2.32
N LEU A 127 -22.03 21.03 -1.48
CA LEU A 127 -21.55 21.55 -0.21
C LEU A 127 -20.39 22.53 -0.37
N PHE A 128 -19.55 22.30 -1.38
CA PHE A 128 -18.42 23.13 -1.73
C PHE A 128 -18.59 23.59 -3.19
N PRO A 129 -19.47 24.58 -3.44
CA PRO A 129 -19.67 25.12 -4.77
C PRO A 129 -18.39 25.85 -5.20
N VAL A 130 -17.53 25.11 -5.88
CA VAL A 130 -16.36 25.63 -6.58
C VAL A 130 -16.80 25.82 -8.02
N ASP A 131 -16.45 26.96 -8.64
CA ASP A 131 -16.52 27.15 -10.09
C ASP A 131 -15.53 26.20 -10.77
N SER A 132 -15.90 24.93 -10.79
CA SER A 132 -15.13 23.83 -11.34
C SER A 132 -15.58 23.59 -12.77
N PRO A 133 -14.67 23.57 -13.76
CA PRO A 133 -15.01 23.16 -15.11
C PRO A 133 -15.35 21.66 -15.21
N MET A 134 -15.11 20.90 -14.13
CA MET A 134 -15.27 19.45 -14.07
C MET A 134 -16.58 19.06 -13.37
N SER A 135 -17.34 18.17 -14.00
CA SER A 135 -18.53 17.55 -13.43
C SER A 135 -18.19 16.52 -12.33
N PRO A 136 -19.13 16.17 -11.45
CA PRO A 136 -18.92 15.15 -10.42
C PRO A 136 -18.46 13.80 -10.97
N ALA A 137 -18.97 13.39 -12.13
CA ALA A 137 -18.61 12.14 -12.79
C ALA A 137 -17.15 12.17 -13.26
N GLU A 138 -16.71 13.27 -13.86
CA GLU A 138 -15.33 13.46 -14.29
C GLU A 138 -14.38 13.53 -13.09
N ALA A 139 -14.78 14.18 -11.99
CA ALA A 139 -14.01 14.23 -10.76
C ALA A 139 -13.83 12.83 -10.13
N SER A 140 -14.90 12.04 -10.07
CA SER A 140 -14.85 10.65 -9.62
C SER A 140 -13.92 9.80 -10.49
N GLU A 141 -14.05 9.92 -11.81
CA GLU A 141 -13.23 9.18 -12.77
C GLU A 141 -11.75 9.58 -12.70
N LEU A 142 -11.45 10.87 -12.59
CA LEU A 142 -10.08 11.36 -12.41
C LEU A 142 -9.49 10.86 -11.09
N THR A 143 -10.24 10.94 -9.99
CA THR A 143 -9.82 10.43 -8.68
C THR A 143 -9.47 8.95 -8.77
N ARG A 144 -10.31 8.16 -9.45
CA ARG A 144 -10.07 6.73 -9.68
C ARG A 144 -8.81 6.46 -10.46
N LYS A 145 -8.59 7.19 -11.57
CA LYS A 145 -7.36 7.08 -12.37
C LYS A 145 -6.11 7.45 -11.59
N ILE A 146 -6.17 8.49 -10.76
CA ILE A 146 -5.06 8.89 -9.89
C ILE A 146 -4.74 7.77 -8.90
N VAL A 147 -5.75 7.23 -8.20
CA VAL A 147 -5.54 6.14 -7.23
C VAL A 147 -4.97 4.89 -7.92
N LEU A 148 -5.53 4.51 -9.07
CA LEU A 148 -5.02 3.38 -9.86
C LEU A 148 -3.57 3.62 -10.31
N GLY A 149 -3.25 4.84 -10.76
CA GLY A 149 -1.90 5.24 -11.13
C GLY A 149 -0.91 5.14 -9.97
N ILE A 150 -1.30 5.59 -8.77
CA ILE A 150 -0.48 5.49 -7.55
C ILE A 150 -0.22 4.02 -7.19
N ILE A 151 -1.25 3.16 -7.27
CA ILE A 151 -1.12 1.72 -6.98
C ILE A 151 -0.12 1.06 -7.94
N ILE A 152 -0.28 1.31 -9.25
CA ILE A 152 0.62 0.75 -10.28
C ILE A 152 2.04 1.27 -10.08
N PHE A 153 2.20 2.58 -9.92
CA PHE A 153 3.50 3.19 -9.72
C PHE A 153 4.20 2.63 -8.47
N GLY A 154 3.49 2.56 -7.34
CA GLY A 154 4.01 2.01 -6.09
C GLY A 154 4.48 0.57 -6.25
N TYR A 155 3.70 -0.28 -6.91
CA TYR A 155 4.08 -1.67 -7.18
C TYR A 155 5.31 -1.80 -8.09
N VAL A 156 5.41 -0.96 -9.13
CA VAL A 156 6.58 -0.92 -10.01
C VAL A 156 7.84 -0.55 -9.22
N ILE A 157 7.77 0.50 -8.39
CA ILE A 157 8.91 0.93 -7.56
C ILE A 157 9.33 -0.16 -6.56
N ASP A 158 8.36 -0.79 -5.88
CA ASP A 158 8.63 -1.90 -4.95
C ASP A 158 9.31 -3.08 -5.68
N THR A 159 8.80 -3.44 -6.86
CA THR A 159 9.33 -4.52 -7.69
C THR A 159 10.75 -4.22 -8.17
N LEU A 160 11.01 -3.00 -8.66
CA LEU A 160 12.35 -2.58 -9.08
C LEU A 160 13.33 -2.58 -7.90
N THR A 161 12.88 -2.15 -6.73
CA THR A 161 13.70 -2.15 -5.50
C THR A 161 14.07 -3.58 -5.11
N ALA A 162 13.11 -4.50 -5.07
CA ALA A 162 13.36 -5.91 -4.79
C ALA A 162 14.25 -6.56 -5.86
N GLY A 163 13.98 -6.32 -7.15
CA GLY A 163 14.77 -6.81 -8.27
C GLY A 163 16.22 -6.34 -8.21
N SER A 164 16.46 -5.07 -7.87
CA SER A 164 17.81 -4.53 -7.71
C SER A 164 18.60 -5.25 -6.60
N LYS A 165 17.91 -5.67 -5.53
CA LYS A 165 18.51 -6.43 -4.42
C LYS A 165 18.78 -7.87 -4.83
N ALA A 166 17.88 -8.51 -5.56
CA ALA A 166 18.11 -9.85 -6.13
C ALA A 166 19.35 -9.85 -7.04
N VAL A 167 19.47 -8.89 -7.96
CA VAL A 167 20.63 -8.77 -8.85
C VAL A 167 21.93 -8.62 -8.05
N ARG A 168 21.94 -7.74 -7.03
CA ARG A 168 23.13 -7.57 -6.17
C ARG A 168 23.52 -8.84 -5.44
N LEU A 169 22.53 -9.62 -4.98
CA LEU A 169 22.77 -10.89 -4.31
C LEU A 169 23.32 -11.96 -5.26
N LEU A 170 22.86 -11.99 -6.51
CA LEU A 170 23.35 -12.92 -7.54
C LEU A 170 24.76 -12.58 -8.02
N LEU A 171 25.13 -11.30 -8.04
CA LEU A 171 26.44 -10.83 -8.47
C LEU A 171 27.46 -10.75 -7.32
N ALA A 172 27.04 -10.97 -6.08
CA ALA A 172 27.94 -10.92 -4.93
C ALA A 172 28.94 -12.09 -4.99
N PRO A 173 30.24 -11.86 -4.79
CA PRO A 173 31.21 -12.93 -4.71
C PRO A 173 30.88 -13.88 -3.54
N PRO A 174 31.16 -15.19 -3.67
CA PRO A 174 30.93 -16.14 -2.59
C PRO A 174 31.67 -15.67 -1.33
N ALA A 175 31.01 -15.74 -0.17
CA ALA A 175 31.62 -15.36 1.09
C ALA A 175 32.94 -16.13 1.28
N PRO A 176 34.01 -15.48 1.78
CA PRO A 176 35.23 -16.18 2.13
C PRO A 176 34.86 -17.35 3.04
N GLN A 177 35.21 -18.57 2.64
CA GLN A 177 35.05 -19.73 3.52
C GLN A 177 35.86 -19.41 4.78
N ALA A 178 35.18 -19.27 5.91
CA ALA A 178 35.87 -19.17 7.19
C ALA A 178 36.68 -20.45 7.34
N GLY A 179 38.00 -20.34 7.17
CA GLY A 179 38.92 -21.45 7.36
C GLY A 179 38.70 -22.01 8.75
N ILE A 180 38.41 -23.31 8.80
CA ILE A 180 38.43 -24.12 10.02
C ILE A 180 39.88 -24.46 10.33
#